data_AF-A0A935NI80-F1
#
_entry.id   AF-A0A935NI80-F1
#
_cell.length_a   1.000
_cell.length_b   1.000
_cell.length_c   1.000
_cell.angle_alpha   90.00
_cell.angle_beta   90.00
_cell.angle_gamma   90.00
#
_symmetry.space_group_name_H-M   'P 1'
#
loop_
_entity.id
_entity.type
_entity.pdbx_description
1 polymer ?
#
loop_
_entity_poly.entity_id
_entity_poly.type
_entity_poly.pdbx_seq_one_letter_code
_entity_poly.pdbx_strand_id
1 'polypeptide(L)' 'MVFGFKLHLIVNHKGQIVDFALTTGQVADNSKDLLNKLLEKISGCCLAIKAI' A
#
# COMPACT_ATOMS: atom_id res chain seq x y z
N MET A 1 -24.31 1.18 5.42
CA MET A 1 -23.20 0.25 5.67
C MET A 1 -22.33 0.25 4.40
N VAL A 2 -21.19 0.94 4.41
CA VAL A 2 -20.34 1.05 3.21
C VAL A 2 -19.38 -0.14 3.22
N PHE A 3 -19.71 -1.20 2.49
CA PHE A 3 -18.84 -2.36 2.28
C PHE A 3 -17.90 -2.08 1.10
N GLY A 4 -16.94 -1.19 1.31
CA GLY A 4 -15.79 -1.05 0.43
C GLY A 4 -14.54 -1.45 1.20
N PHE A 5 -13.65 -2.20 0.59
CA PHE A 5 -12.29 -2.38 1.08
C PHE A 5 -11.32 -1.93 -0.01
N LYS A 6 -10.14 -1.48 0.39
CA LYS A 6 -9.06 -1.15 -0.53
C LYS A 6 -7.92 -2.11 -0.26
N LEU A 7 -7.35 -2.63 -1.33
CA LEU A 7 -6.21 -3.53 -1.29
C LEU A 7 -4.98 -2.77 -1.79
N HIS A 8 -3.99 -2.60 -0.91
CA HIS A 8 -2.69 -2.05 -1.23
C HIS A 8 -1.73 -3.22 -1.41
N LEU A 9 -1.10 -3.34 -2.58
CA LEU A 9 -0.17 -4.42 -2.88
C LEU A 9 1.21 -3.84 -3.20
N ILE A 10 2.26 -4.46 -2.65
CA ILE A 10 3.63 -4.22 -3.05
C ILE A 10 4.18 -5.48 -3.72
N VAL A 11 4.61 -5.34 -4.97
CA VAL A 11 5.12 -6.43 -5.79
C VAL A 11 6.54 -6.09 -6.22
N ASN A 12 7.46 -7.05 -6.09
CA ASN A 12 8.83 -6.86 -6.54
C ASN A 12 8.96 -7.02 -8.06
N HIS A 13 10.14 -6.72 -8.59
CA HIS A 13 10.45 -6.87 -10.02
C HIS A 13 10.32 -8.31 -10.56
N LYS A 14 10.28 -9.33 -9.70
CA LYS A 14 10.09 -10.74 -10.06
C LYS A 14 8.60 -11.13 -10.11
N GLY A 15 7.69 -10.20 -9.82
CA GLY A 15 6.25 -10.48 -9.76
C GLY A 15 5.80 -11.14 -8.45
N GLN A 16 6.64 -11.14 -7.40
CA GLN A 16 6.28 -11.70 -6.10
C GLN A 16 5.65 -10.62 -5.21
N ILE A 17 4.57 -10.97 -4.51
CA ILE A 17 3.95 -10.11 -3.52
C ILE A 17 4.87 -10.05 -2.29
N VAL A 18 5.37 -8.85 -1.98
CA VAL A 18 6.28 -8.59 -0.86
C VAL A 18 5.50 -8.22 0.39
N ASP A 19 4.47 -7.38 0.23
CA ASP A 19 3.57 -7.03 1.32
C ASP A 19 2.20 -6.61 0.78
N PHE A 20 1.18 -6.71 1.63
CA PHE A 20 -0.16 -6.25 1.30
C PHE A 20 -0.87 -5.69 2.53
N ALA A 21 -1.70 -4.67 2.34
CA ALA A 21 -2.56 -4.13 3.37
C ALA A 21 -4.00 -4.01 2.87
N LEU A 22 -4.93 -4.44 3.72
CA LEU A 22 -6.37 -4.29 3.51
C LEU A 22 -6.84 -3.14 4.40
N THR A 23 -7.41 -2.10 3.80
CA THR A 23 -8.05 -1.02 4.54
C THR A 23 -9.54 -0.99 4.25
N THR A 24 -10.32 -0.51 5.21
CA THR A 24 -11.74 -0.22 4.96
C THR A 24 -11.84 0.99 4.04
N GLY A 25 -12.86 1.02 3.19
CA GLY A 25 -13.03 2.04 2.14
C GLY A 25 -13.24 3.46 2.67
N GLN A 26 -13.54 3.59 3.97
CA GLN A 26 -13.64 4.87 4.68
C GLN A 26 -12.30 5.42 5.17
N VAL A 27 -11.20 4.65 5.08
CA VAL A 27 -9.86 5.12 5.41
C VAL A 27 -9.27 5.84 4.20
N ALA A 28 -8.84 7.08 4.41
CA ALA A 28 -8.17 7.86 3.38
C ALA A 28 -6.83 7.21 3.00
N ASP A 29 -6.52 7.14 1.71
CA ASP A 29 -5.29 6.50 1.21
C ASP A 29 -4.01 7.29 1.53
N ASN A 30 -4.15 8.50 2.09
CA ASN A 30 -3.04 9.39 2.47
C ASN A 30 -2.62 9.24 3.95
N SER A 31 -3.03 8.17 4.61
CA SER A 31 -2.57 7.88 5.97
C SER A 31 -1.08 7.52 5.94
N LYS A 32 -0.23 8.42 6.47
CA LYS A 32 1.21 8.17 6.64
C LYS A 32 1.48 6.87 7.42
N ASP A 33 0.61 6.53 8.36
CA ASP A 33 0.68 5.28 9.12
C ASP A 33 0.50 4.03 8.24
N LEU A 34 -0.36 4.10 7.23
CA LEU A 34 -0.57 3.00 6.29
C LEU A 34 0.68 2.79 5.44
N LEU A 35 1.24 3.88 4.94
CA LEU A 35 2.48 3.87 4.17
C LEU A 35 3.64 3.31 5.02
N ASN A 36 3.82 3.80 6.24
CA ASN A 36 4.86 3.30 7.14
C ASN A 36 4.70 1.81 7.42
N LYS A 37 3.47 1.33 7.63
CA LYS A 37 3.19 -0.09 7.88
C LYS A 37 3.46 -0.98 6.66
N LEU A 38 3.17 -0.48 5.46
CA LEU A 38 3.48 -1.16 4.19
C LEU A 38 4.98 -1.16 3.87
N LEU A 39 5.70 -0.13 4.29
CA LEU A 39 7.14 0.03 4.05
C LEU A 39 8.01 -0.58 5.16
N GLU A 40 7.44 -0.89 6.33
CA GLU A 40 8.19 -1.45 7.48
C GLU A 40 8.93 -2.74 7.12
N LYS A 41 8.33 -3.59 6.28
CA LYS A 41 8.94 -4.86 5.85
C LYS A 41 9.84 -4.74 4.62
N ILE A 42 9.96 -3.54 4.05
CA ILE A 42 10.64 -3.30 2.79
C ILE A 42 11.78 -2.31 3.01
N SER A 43 13.01 -2.81 3.01
CA SER A 43 14.21 -1.96 3.00
C SER A 43 14.58 -1.61 1.55
N GLY A 44 14.47 -0.32 1.18
CA GLY A 44 14.76 0.18 -0.16
C GLY A 44 14.28 1.60 -0.41
N CYS A 45 14.53 2.16 -1.60
CA CYS A 45 14.06 3.48 -1.99
C CYS A 45 12.70 3.35 -2.69
N CYS A 46 11.62 3.86 -2.08
CA CYS A 46 10.29 3.84 -2.66
C CYS A 46 10.04 5.13 -3.46
N LEU A 47 10.02 5.00 -4.80
CA LEU A 47 9.69 6.09 -5.72
C LEU A 47 8.20 6.01 -6.05
N ALA A 48 7.40 6.89 -5.46
CA ALA A 48 6.01 7.07 -5.87
C ALA A 48 5.99 7.85 -7.19
N ILE A 49 5.88 7.14 -8.33
CA ILE A 49 5.66 7.76 -9.63
C ILE A 49 4.18 8.12 -9.70
N LYS A 50 3.88 9.41 -9.62
CA LYS A 50 2.54 9.91 -9.89
C LYS A 50 2.36 9.95 -11.40
N ALA A 51 1.54 9.03 -11.94
CA ALA A 51 1.09 9.14 -13.32
C ALA A 51 0.27 10.43 -13.44
N ILE A 52 0.74 11.33 -14.32
CA ILE A 52 0.10 12.60 -14.68
C ILE A 52 -1.18 12.30 -15.44
#